data_AF-A0A0M4JV06-F1
#
_entry.id   AF-A0A0M4JV06-F1
#
_cell.length_a   1.000
_cell.length_b   1.000
_cell.length_c   1.000
_cell.angle_alpha   90.00
_cell.angle_beta   90.00
_cell.angle_gamma   90.00
#
_symmetry.space_group_name_H-M   'P 1'
#
loop_
_entity.id
_entity.type
_entity.pdbx_description
1 polymer ?
#
loop_
_entity_poly.entity_id
_entity_poly.type
_entity_poly.pdbx_seq_one_letter_code
_entity_poly.pdbx_strand_id
1 'polypeptide(L)' 'MNDELKYVAKQVGIVLLVIFLGLLVFAIGLVIGYGVIGGGDNPWSILSPDKWQSIINKFTGK' A
#
# COMPACT_ATOMS: atom_id res chain seq x y z
N MET A 1 19.50 -29.57 -12.83
CA MET A 1 18.96 -28.35 -13.45
C MET A 1 17.60 -27.91 -12.88
N ASN A 2 16.95 -28.70 -12.01
CA ASN A 2 15.61 -28.39 -11.48
C ASN A 2 15.67 -27.77 -10.08
N ASP A 3 16.73 -28.06 -9.34
CA ASP A 3 16.88 -27.65 -7.94
C ASP A 3 17.26 -26.18 -7.81
N GLU A 4 18.08 -25.66 -8.72
CA GLU A 4 18.43 -24.24 -8.80
C GLU A 4 17.20 -23.38 -9.14
N LEU A 5 16.36 -23.84 -10.08
CA LEU A 5 15.13 -23.13 -10.45
C LEU A 5 14.12 -23.11 -9.30
N LYS A 6 13.96 -24.24 -8.59
CA LYS A 6 13.12 -24.33 -7.38
C LYS A 6 13.62 -23.43 -6.26
N TYR A 7 14.95 -23.34 -6.08
CA TYR A 7 15.56 -22.47 -5.09
C TYR A 7 15.25 -20.99 -5.39
N VAL A 8 15.48 -20.56 -6.64
CA VAL A 8 15.18 -19.17 -7.07
C VAL A 8 13.70 -18.86 -6.94
N ALA A 9 12.80 -19.76 -7.37
CA ALA A 9 11.36 -19.57 -7.25
C ALA A 9 10.91 -19.43 -5.79
N LYS A 10 11.47 -20.24 -4.87
CA LYS A 10 11.20 -20.15 -3.44
C LYS A 10 11.65 -18.80 -2.88
N GLN A 11 12.85 -18.35 -3.24
CA GLN A 11 13.39 -17.08 -2.76
C GLN A 11 12.59 -15.88 -3.27
N VAL A 12 12.23 -15.88 -4.56
CA VAL A 12 11.34 -14.86 -5.15
C VAL A 12 9.97 -14.88 -4.47
N GLY A 13 9.41 -16.06 -4.20
CA GLY A 13 8.13 -16.19 -3.48
C GLY A 13 8.17 -15.57 -2.08
N ILE A 14 9.26 -15.78 -1.33
CA ILE A 14 9.45 -15.15 -0.02
C ILE A 14 9.56 -13.64 -0.14
N VAL A 15 10.33 -13.12 -1.11
CA VAL A 15 10.46 -11.67 -1.34
C VAL A 15 9.10 -11.04 -1.67
N LEU A 16 8.33 -11.68 -2.57
CA LEU A 16 6.98 -11.21 -2.92
C LEU A 16 6.05 -11.24 -1.70
N LEU A 17 6.13 -12.26 -0.86
CA LEU A 17 5.35 -12.34 0.38
C LEU A 17 5.71 -11.20 1.33
N VAL A 18 7.01 -10.91 1.52
CA VAL A 18 7.45 -9.80 2.37
C VAL A 18 6.98 -8.46 1.84
N ILE A 19 7.08 -8.22 0.52
CA ILE A 19 6.57 -7.00 -0.11
C ILE A 19 5.06 -6.88 0.09
N PHE A 20 4.32 -7.97 -0.12
CA PHE A 20 2.87 -7.98 0.06
C PHE A 20 2.47 -7.66 1.51
N LEU A 21 3.12 -8.27 2.50
CA LEU A 21 2.89 -7.96 3.91
C LEU A 21 3.25 -6.49 4.23
N GLY A 22 4.34 -5.98 3.67
CA GLY A 22 4.71 -4.57 3.78
C GLY A 22 3.64 -3.62 3.23
N LEU A 23 3.08 -3.92 2.05
CA LEU A 23 1.99 -3.16 1.46
C LEU A 23 0.71 -3.21 2.30
N LEU A 24 0.41 -4.35 2.92
CA LEU A 24 -0.74 -4.46 3.85
C LEU A 24 -0.56 -3.59 5.08
N VAL A 25 0.62 -3.66 5.73
CA VAL A 25 0.93 -2.81 6.90
C VAL A 25 0.88 -1.34 6.51
N PHE A 26 1.43 -0.98 5.35
CA PHE A 26 1.38 0.37 4.82
C PHE A 26 -0.07 0.85 4.59
N ALA A 27 -0.90 0.04 3.94
CA ALA A 27 -2.30 0.38 3.69
C ALA A 27 -3.09 0.56 5.01
N ILE A 28 -2.88 -0.30 6.00
CA ILE A 28 -3.49 -0.17 7.33
C ILE A 28 -3.01 1.12 8.00
N GLY A 29 -1.72 1.41 7.95
CA GLY A 29 -1.15 2.66 8.48
C GLY A 29 -1.77 3.90 7.85
N LEU A 30 -2.00 3.90 6.53
CA LEU A 30 -2.70 4.98 5.83
C LEU A 30 -4.15 5.12 6.30
N VAL A 31 -4.90 4.02 6.40
CA VAL A 31 -6.31 4.05 6.83
C VAL A 31 -6.45 4.61 8.24
N ILE A 32 -5.57 4.19 9.16
CA ILE A 32 -5.54 4.71 10.53
C ILE A 32 -5.14 6.20 10.54
N GLY A 33 -4.06 6.54 9.84
CA GLY A 33 -3.55 7.92 9.78
C GLY A 33 -4.54 8.90 9.17
N TYR A 34 -5.22 8.52 8.09
CA TYR A 34 -6.20 9.35 7.42
C TYR A 34 -7.54 9.40 8.17
N GLY A 35 -8.07 8.25 8.56
CA GLY A 35 -9.41 8.16 9.14
C GLY A 35 -9.45 8.50 10.62
N VAL A 36 -8.67 7.78 11.44
CA VAL A 36 -8.74 7.89 12.90
C VAL A 36 -8.02 9.14 13.40
N ILE A 37 -6.82 9.40 12.88
CA ILE A 37 -6.00 10.53 13.33
C ILE A 37 -6.32 11.80 12.52
N GLY A 38 -6.42 11.67 11.20
CA GLY A 38 -6.64 12.79 10.27
C GLY A 38 -8.08 13.27 10.14
N GLY A 39 -9.04 12.57 10.75
CA GLY A 39 -10.46 12.96 10.72
C GLY A 39 -11.13 12.84 9.36
N GLY A 40 -10.60 12.00 8.45
CA GLY A 40 -11.21 11.77 7.15
C GLY A 40 -12.55 11.01 7.27
N ASP A 41 -13.62 11.55 6.65
CA ASP A 41 -14.99 11.03 6.76
C ASP A 41 -15.11 9.52 6.47
N ASN A 42 -14.40 9.04 5.44
CA ASN A 42 -14.32 7.61 5.12
C ASN A 42 -12.86 7.15 5.14
N PRO A 43 -12.41 6.40 6.17
CA PRO A 43 -11.03 5.95 6.34
C PRO A 43 -10.47 5.20 5.13
N TRP A 44 -11.31 4.44 4.42
CA TRP A 44 -10.90 3.63 3.26
C TRP A 44 -10.67 4.47 2.01
N SER A 45 -11.21 5.70 1.96
CA SER A 45 -11.05 6.55 0.78
C SER A 45 -9.60 6.96 0.52
N ILE A 46 -8.70 6.88 1.52
CA ILE A 46 -7.27 7.12 1.30
C ILE A 46 -6.61 6.10 0.36
N LEU A 47 -7.25 4.95 0.12
CA LEU A 47 -6.74 3.94 -0.81
C LEU A 47 -7.23 4.18 -2.26
N SER A 48 -8.14 5.15 -2.49
CA SER A 48 -8.65 5.43 -3.83
C SER A 48 -7.79 6.47 -4.58
N PRO A 49 -7.51 6.26 -5.88
CA PRO A 49 -6.78 7.24 -6.69
C PRO A 49 -7.42 8.63 -6.70
N ASP A 50 -8.75 8.70 -6.71
CA ASP A 50 -9.49 9.98 -6.73
C ASP A 50 -9.21 10.84 -5.50
N LYS A 51 -9.07 10.20 -4.32
CA LYS A 51 -8.73 10.91 -3.08
C LYS A 51 -7.33 11.50 -3.17
N TRP A 52 -6.37 10.75 -3.70
CA TRP A 52 -5.01 11.25 -3.93
C TRP A 52 -5.00 12.43 -4.90
N GLN A 53 -5.78 12.36 -5.99
CA GLN A 53 -5.91 13.49 -6.91
C GLN A 53 -6.49 14.72 -6.21
N SER A 54 -7.52 14.57 -5.36
CA SER A 54 -8.09 15.65 -4.56
C SER A 54 -7.07 16.26 -3.58
N ILE A 55 -6.26 15.42 -2.92
CA ILE A 55 -5.19 15.87 -2.02
C ILE A 55 -4.14 16.68 -2.81
N ILE A 56 -3.67 16.17 -3.94
CA ILE A 56 -2.67 16.85 -4.79
C ILE A 56 -3.23 18.17 -5.32
N ASN A 57 -4.49 18.20 -5.74
CA ASN A 57 -5.15 19.41 -6.21
C ASN A 57 -5.18 20.50 -5.13
N LYS A 58 -5.48 20.15 -3.87
CA LYS A 58 -5.43 21.08 -2.73
C LYS A 58 -4.05 21.73 -2.54
N PHE A 59 -2.96 21.00 -2.77
CA PHE A 59 -1.60 21.53 -2.67
C PHE A 59 -1.14 22.29 -3.93
N THR A 60 -1.74 21.99 -5.08
CA THR A 60 -1.37 22.60 -6.36
C THR A 60 -2.29 23.75 -6.78
N GLY A 61 -3.31 24.07 -5.96
CA GLY A 61 -4.27 25.14 -6.23
C GLY A 61 -5.20 24.86 -7.42
N LYS A 62 -5.35 23.59 -7.79
CA LYS A 62 -6.28 23.12 -8.82
C LYS A 62 -7.61 22.69 -8.23
#